data_AF-A0A7S2NSL7-F1
#
_entry.id   AF-A0A7S2NSL7-F1
#
_cell.length_a   1.000
_cell.length_b   1.000
_cell.length_c   1.000
_cell.angle_alpha   90.00
_cell.angle_beta   90.00
_cell.angle_gamma   90.00
#
_symmetry.space_group_name_H-M   'P 1'
#
loop_
_entity.id
_entity.type
_entity.pdbx_description
1 polymer ?
#
loop_
_entity_poly.entity_id
_entity_poly.type
_entity_poly.pdbx_seq_one_letter_code
_entity_poly.pdbx_strand_id
1 'polypeptide(L)'
;VSDRQFDVTMAEGYVQLISNVEVFQVVEHRASRQRDTLGGGRDTTTSFRYSNEWSSVWHASGSYNDRRMRINQKPPGLELGTHTQKCTRVEYGQGFLLTDDLVQQCSASPLAPGSLGESVTLKAGNLVFHRRPDGWYYHSGGGPQ
;
A
#
# COMPACT_ATOMS: atom_id res chain seq x y z
N VAL A 1 -9.55 -0.64 -17.93
CA VAL A 1 -9.06 0.19 -16.80
C VAL A 1 -7.55 0.05 -16.66
N SER A 2 -6.81 1.13 -16.43
CA SER A 2 -5.35 1.09 -16.27
C SER A 2 -4.94 1.63 -14.90
N ASP A 3 -3.95 1.01 -14.27
CA ASP A 3 -3.37 1.49 -13.01
C ASP A 3 -2.53 2.75 -13.29
N ARG A 4 -2.55 3.73 -12.39
CA ARG A 4 -1.78 4.98 -12.56
C ARG A 4 -0.30 4.79 -12.25
N GLN A 5 0.03 3.90 -11.34
CA GLN A 5 1.37 3.70 -10.79
C GLN A 5 2.09 2.52 -11.45
N PHE A 6 1.39 1.41 -11.67
CA PHE A 6 1.94 0.21 -12.30
C PHE A 6 1.59 0.14 -13.79
N ASP A 7 2.44 -0.52 -14.56
CA ASP A 7 2.22 -0.84 -15.97
C ASP A 7 1.23 -2.00 -16.10
N VAL A 8 0.00 -1.74 -15.70
CA VAL A 8 -1.12 -2.68 -15.70
C VAL A 8 -2.29 -2.04 -16.45
N THR A 9 -2.78 -2.74 -17.47
CA THR A 9 -3.99 -2.36 -18.20
C THR A 9 -4.88 -3.58 -18.38
N MET A 10 -6.11 -3.48 -17.87
CA MET A 10 -7.16 -4.48 -18.04
C MET A 10 -8.04 -4.06 -19.22
N ALA A 11 -8.01 -4.83 -20.31
CA ALA A 11 -8.66 -4.48 -21.57
C ALA A 11 -10.19 -4.56 -21.50
N GLU A 12 -10.75 -5.69 -21.03
CA GLU A 12 -12.20 -5.95 -21.07
C GLU A 12 -12.69 -6.68 -19.81
N GLY A 13 -13.96 -6.50 -19.46
CA GLY A 13 -14.60 -7.21 -18.34
C GLY A 13 -14.35 -6.63 -16.95
N TYR A 14 -13.64 -5.50 -16.84
CA TYR A 14 -13.32 -4.85 -15.56
C TYR A 14 -13.85 -3.42 -15.53
N VAL A 15 -14.63 -3.11 -14.49
CA VAL A 15 -15.20 -1.76 -14.26
C VAL A 15 -14.33 -0.91 -13.34
N GLN A 16 -13.52 -1.55 -12.49
CA GLN A 16 -12.67 -0.91 -11.51
C GLN A 16 -11.42 -1.76 -11.25
N LEU A 17 -10.30 -1.09 -10.96
CA LEU A 17 -9.06 -1.67 -10.48
C LEU A 17 -8.73 -1.06 -9.12
N ILE A 18 -8.41 -1.91 -8.15
CA ILE A 18 -7.95 -1.50 -6.82
C ILE A 18 -6.57 -2.10 -6.60
N SER A 19 -5.59 -1.27 -6.27
CA SER A 19 -4.24 -1.69 -5.91
C SER A 19 -3.95 -1.33 -4.46
N ASN A 20 -3.52 -2.32 -3.67
CA ASN A 20 -3.06 -2.15 -2.29
C ASN A 20 -1.53 -2.25 -2.31
N VAL A 21 -0.86 -1.16 -1.96
CA VAL A 21 0.60 -1.04 -2.02
C VAL A 21 1.15 -0.84 -0.62
N GLU A 22 1.98 -1.79 -0.21
CA GLU A 22 2.61 -1.81 1.11
C GLU A 22 4.12 -1.94 0.98
N VAL A 23 4.83 -1.47 2.00
CA VAL A 23 6.26 -1.74 2.15
C VAL A 23 6.52 -2.34 3.53
N PHE A 24 7.38 -3.34 3.55
CA PHE A 24 7.90 -3.92 4.78
C PHE A 24 8.96 -3.00 5.36
N GLN A 25 8.69 -2.46 6.54
CA GLN A 25 9.50 -1.38 7.13
C GLN A 25 9.49 -1.44 8.66
N VAL A 26 10.46 -0.77 9.29
CA VAL A 26 10.46 -0.58 10.75
C VAL A 26 9.41 0.47 11.11
N VAL A 27 8.55 0.19 12.07
CA VAL A 27 7.56 1.14 12.61
C VAL A 27 7.85 1.42 14.09
N GLU A 28 7.91 2.71 14.44
CA GLU A 28 8.03 3.16 15.84
C GLU A 28 6.64 3.29 16.48
N HIS A 29 6.42 2.49 17.52
CA HIS A 29 5.24 2.52 18.36
C HIS A 29 5.53 3.34 19.63
N ARG A 30 4.82 4.46 19.78
CA ARG A 30 4.94 5.35 20.94
C ARG A 30 3.82 5.09 21.94
N ALA A 31 4.16 4.83 23.20
CA ALA A 31 3.21 4.75 24.30
C ALA A 31 3.56 5.78 25.38
N SER A 32 2.57 6.48 25.92
CA SER A 32 2.74 7.43 27.01
C SER A 32 1.93 6.99 28.22
N ARG A 33 2.56 7.01 29.41
CA ARG A 33 1.90 6.76 30.69
C ARG A 33 2.08 7.98 31.57
N GLN A 34 0.98 8.48 32.11
CA GLN A 34 0.98 9.54 33.11
C GLN A 34 0.80 8.93 34.49
N ARG A 35 1.55 9.44 35.47
CA ARG A 35 1.41 9.08 36.88
C ARG A 35 1.44 10.36 37.70
N ASP A 36 0.48 10.50 38.61
CA ASP A 36 0.49 11.59 39.58
C ASP A 36 1.55 11.31 40.66
N THR A 37 2.34 12.32 40.97
CA THR A 37 3.38 12.23 41.99
C THR A 37 2.81 12.62 43.35
N LEU A 38 3.43 12.11 44.42
CA LEU A 38 3.00 12.35 45.81
C LEU A 38 2.99 13.85 46.19
N GLY A 39 3.65 14.71 45.41
CA GLY A 39 3.66 16.17 45.58
C GLY A 39 2.65 16.93 44.72
N GLY A 40 1.70 16.26 44.07
CA GLY A 40 0.68 16.89 43.22
C GLY A 40 1.15 17.26 41.80
N GLY A 41 2.34 16.80 41.40
CA GLY A 41 2.85 16.92 40.03
C GLY A 41 2.39 15.75 39.14
N ARG A 42 2.60 15.87 37.82
CA ARG A 42 2.27 14.83 36.85
C ARG A 42 3.53 14.40 36.11
N ASP A 43 3.96 13.16 36.31
CA ASP A 43 5.08 12.55 35.58
C ASP A 43 4.56 11.86 34.32
N THR A 44 5.18 12.16 33.18
CA THR A 44 4.85 11.51 31.90
C THR A 44 6.03 10.66 31.44
N THR A 45 5.87 9.33 31.48
CA THR A 45 6.85 8.40 30.92
C THR A 45 6.44 8.04 29.50
N THR A 46 7.30 8.35 28.52
CA THR A 46 7.11 7.92 27.13
C THR A 46 8.04 6.74 26.83
N SER A 47 7.48 5.64 26.35
CA SER A 47 8.23 4.47 25.89
C SER A 47 8.08 4.29 24.38
N PHE A 48 9.17 3.89 23.73
CA PHE A 48 9.22 3.60 22.30
C PHE A 48 9.47 2.11 22.09
N ARG A 49 8.74 1.51 21.15
CA ARG A 49 8.94 0.13 20.68
C ARG A 49 9.06 0.13 19.16
N TYR A 50 9.74 -0.87 18.61
CA TYR A 50 9.94 -0.97 17.17
C TYR A 50 9.61 -2.38 16.69
N SER A 51 8.94 -2.48 15.55
CA SER A 51 8.60 -3.74 14.88
C SER A 51 8.83 -3.61 13.38
N ASN A 52 9.16 -4.71 12.72
CA ASN A 52 9.10 -4.80 11.27
C ASN A 52 7.69 -5.25 10.87
N GLU A 53 7.04 -4.46 10.03
CA GLU A 53 5.66 -4.74 9.60
C GLU A 53 5.42 -4.28 8.17
N TRP A 54 4.51 -4.96 7.48
CA TRP A 54 3.92 -4.46 6.25
C TRP A 54 3.01 -3.29 6.61
N SER A 55 3.24 -2.14 5.98
CA SER A 55 2.42 -0.96 6.18
C SER A 55 2.13 -0.26 4.86
N SER A 56 0.89 0.15 4.69
CA SER A 56 0.38 0.96 3.59
C SER A 56 0.66 2.47 3.77
N VAL A 57 1.33 2.84 4.86
CA VAL A 57 1.74 4.21 5.17
C VAL A 57 3.26 4.28 5.21
N TRP A 58 3.83 5.38 4.70
CA TRP A 58 5.28 5.58 4.78
C TRP A 58 5.66 6.06 6.19
N HIS A 59 6.47 5.28 6.89
CA HIS A 59 7.02 5.67 8.17
C HIS A 59 8.45 6.19 7.98
N ALA A 60 8.57 7.52 7.94
CA ALA A 60 9.84 8.21 7.79
C ALA A 60 10.72 7.98 9.03
N SER A 61 11.56 6.95 8.98
CA SER A 61 12.39 6.53 10.12
C SER A 61 13.43 7.57 10.55
N GLY A 62 13.71 8.61 9.75
CA GLY A 62 14.69 9.66 10.08
C GLY A 62 14.44 10.39 11.41
N SER A 63 13.19 10.40 11.90
CA SER A 63 12.80 11.02 13.17
C SER A 63 12.65 10.04 14.33
N TYR A 64 12.90 8.75 14.15
CA TYR A 64 12.77 7.75 15.23
C TYR A 64 13.69 8.07 16.40
N ASN A 65 13.24 7.78 17.62
CA ASN A 65 13.94 8.05 18.85
C ASN A 65 15.26 7.26 18.93
N ASP A 66 15.27 5.99 18.50
CA ASP A 66 16.49 5.18 18.34
C ASP A 66 17.11 5.42 16.96
N ARG A 67 18.35 5.94 16.95
CA ARG A 67 19.13 6.20 15.73
C ARG A 67 19.42 4.93 14.92
N ARG A 68 19.50 3.76 15.57
CA ARG A 68 19.78 2.48 14.91
C ARG A 68 18.60 1.99 14.06
N MET A 69 17.39 2.45 14.38
CA MET A 69 16.16 2.08 13.68
C MET A 69 15.85 3.00 12.48
N ARG A 70 16.73 3.96 12.18
CA ARG A 70 16.56 4.95 11.09
C ARG A 70 17.02 4.38 9.74
N ILE A 71 16.46 3.25 9.35
CA ILE A 71 16.94 2.43 8.23
C ILE A 71 15.94 2.32 7.06
N ASN A 72 14.71 2.80 7.23
CA ASN A 72 13.70 2.67 6.18
C ASN A 72 14.11 3.46 4.94
N GLN A 73 13.99 2.83 3.77
CA GLN A 73 14.13 3.48 2.46
C GLN A 73 12.86 3.26 1.64
N LYS A 74 12.39 4.31 0.96
CA LYS A 74 11.24 4.22 0.04
C LYS A 74 11.77 4.31 -1.40
N PRO A 75 11.43 3.35 -2.27
CA PRO A 75 11.76 3.47 -3.67
C PRO A 75 11.10 4.73 -4.28
N PRO A 76 11.81 5.46 -5.17
CA PRO A 76 11.27 6.65 -5.80
C PRO A 76 10.05 6.32 -6.66
N GLY A 77 9.04 7.18 -6.62
CA GLY A 77 7.80 7.01 -7.38
C GLY A 77 6.83 5.94 -6.86
N LEU A 78 7.15 5.25 -5.75
CA LEU A 78 6.23 4.30 -5.12
C LEU A 78 5.28 5.04 -4.15
N GLU A 79 4.00 5.08 -4.47
CA GLU A 79 2.91 5.60 -3.65
C GLU A 79 2.24 4.46 -2.88
N LEU A 80 2.42 4.45 -1.55
CA LEU A 80 1.81 3.48 -0.65
C LEU A 80 0.33 3.81 -0.41
N GLY A 81 -0.46 2.79 -0.05
CA GLY A 81 -1.88 2.95 0.22
C GLY A 81 -2.77 2.15 -0.72
N THR A 82 -4.08 2.40 -0.60
CA THR A 82 -5.08 1.85 -1.51
C THR A 82 -5.39 2.85 -2.61
N HIS A 83 -5.17 2.44 -3.85
CA HIS A 83 -5.45 3.25 -5.03
C HIS A 83 -6.61 2.62 -5.81
N THR A 84 -7.51 3.47 -6.30
CA THR A 84 -8.67 3.02 -7.07
C THR A 84 -8.73 3.76 -8.40
N GLN A 85 -8.79 2.99 -9.50
CA GLN A 85 -9.09 3.50 -10.83
C GLN A 85 -10.39 2.90 -11.33
N LYS A 86 -11.30 3.76 -11.81
CA LYS A 86 -12.55 3.36 -12.45
C LYS A 86 -12.40 3.43 -13.97
N CYS A 87 -13.11 2.57 -14.70
CA CYS A 87 -13.33 2.78 -16.13
C CYS A 87 -14.13 4.05 -16.35
N THR A 88 -13.71 4.87 -17.31
CA THR A 88 -14.43 6.10 -17.70
C THR A 88 -15.70 5.83 -18.48
N ARG A 89 -15.80 4.65 -19.09
CA ARG A 89 -16.96 4.20 -19.86
C ARG A 89 -17.16 2.72 -19.61
N VAL A 90 -18.35 2.37 -19.14
CA VAL A 90 -18.78 0.98 -18.94
C VAL A 90 -20.06 0.78 -19.73
N GLU A 91 -20.02 -0.15 -20.68
CA GLU A 91 -21.17 -0.53 -21.48
C GLU A 91 -21.60 -1.95 -21.08
N TYR A 92 -22.89 -2.12 -20.83
CA TYR A 92 -23.49 -3.41 -20.47
C TYR A 92 -24.47 -3.85 -21.55
N GLY A 93 -24.27 -5.05 -22.09
CA GLY A 93 -25.07 -5.56 -23.20
C GLY A 93 -24.80 -4.78 -24.50
N GLN A 94 -25.86 -4.41 -25.21
CA GLN A 94 -25.79 -3.63 -26.45
C GLN A 94 -26.30 -2.20 -26.22
N GLY A 95 -25.41 -1.29 -25.83
CA GLY A 95 -25.69 0.15 -25.80
C GLY A 95 -26.09 0.76 -24.44
N PHE A 96 -26.21 -0.01 -23.36
CA PHE A 96 -26.52 0.58 -22.05
C PHE A 96 -25.23 1.05 -21.35
N LEU A 97 -25.10 2.36 -21.16
CA LEU A 97 -23.97 2.95 -20.46
C LEU A 97 -24.28 3.10 -18.98
N LEU A 98 -23.42 2.53 -18.14
CA LEU A 98 -23.52 2.69 -16.70
C LEU A 98 -23.02 4.08 -16.31
N THR A 99 -23.78 4.73 -15.44
CA THR A 99 -23.34 5.98 -14.78
C THR A 99 -22.31 5.66 -13.70
N ASP A 100 -21.54 6.68 -13.30
CA ASP A 100 -20.54 6.55 -12.22
C ASP A 100 -21.17 6.05 -10.91
N ASP A 101 -22.41 6.44 -10.61
CA ASP A 101 -23.16 6.00 -9.42
C ASP A 101 -23.46 4.50 -9.46
N LEU A 102 -23.80 3.95 -10.64
CA LEU A 102 -24.04 2.52 -10.82
C LEU A 102 -22.73 1.74 -10.76
N VAL A 103 -21.65 2.27 -11.36
CA VAL A 103 -20.32 1.66 -11.26
C VAL A 103 -19.84 1.63 -9.81
N GLN A 104 -20.16 2.64 -9.01
CA GLN A 104 -19.78 2.70 -7.60
C GLN A 104 -20.54 1.69 -6.72
N GLN A 105 -21.70 1.21 -7.16
CA GLN A 105 -22.44 0.16 -6.47
C GLN A 105 -21.90 -1.24 -6.78
N CYS A 106 -21.03 -1.41 -7.79
CA CYS A 106 -20.38 -2.68 -8.04
C CYS A 106 -19.43 -3.04 -6.90
N SER A 107 -19.62 -4.21 -6.30
CA SER A 107 -18.69 -4.74 -5.30
C SER A 107 -17.38 -5.14 -5.97
N ALA A 108 -16.26 -4.75 -5.37
CA ALA A 108 -14.96 -5.21 -5.81
C ALA A 108 -14.80 -6.70 -5.50
N SER A 109 -14.55 -7.50 -6.54
CA SER A 109 -14.12 -8.89 -6.41
C SER A 109 -12.61 -8.98 -6.64
N PRO A 110 -11.90 -9.88 -5.95
CA PRO A 110 -10.51 -10.17 -6.28
C PRO A 110 -10.36 -10.53 -7.75
N LEU A 111 -9.26 -10.08 -8.36
CA LEU A 111 -8.91 -10.50 -9.72
C LEU A 111 -8.73 -12.02 -9.75
N ALA A 112 -9.09 -12.64 -10.88
CA ALA A 112 -8.82 -14.06 -11.05
C ALA A 112 -7.29 -14.31 -10.98
N PRO A 113 -6.86 -15.45 -10.42
CA PRO A 113 -5.44 -15.79 -10.38
C PRO A 113 -4.81 -15.73 -11.78
N GLY A 114 -3.69 -15.02 -11.91
CA GLY A 114 -2.96 -14.91 -13.18
C GLY A 114 -3.46 -13.83 -14.15
N SER A 115 -4.53 -13.08 -13.83
CA SER A 115 -5.03 -12.00 -14.70
C SER A 115 -4.02 -10.88 -14.99
N LEU A 116 -3.01 -10.72 -14.12
CA LEU A 116 -1.94 -9.72 -14.25
C LEU A 116 -0.60 -10.32 -14.70
N GLY A 117 -0.55 -11.64 -14.98
CA GLY A 117 0.69 -12.35 -15.31
C GLY A 117 1.60 -12.64 -14.11
N GLU A 118 2.88 -12.88 -14.39
CA GLU A 118 3.88 -13.25 -13.37
C GLU A 118 4.61 -12.06 -12.74
N SER A 119 4.47 -10.87 -13.31
CA SER A 119 5.10 -9.66 -12.79
C SER A 119 4.38 -8.38 -13.21
N VAL A 120 4.50 -7.35 -12.40
CA VAL A 120 4.06 -5.98 -12.71
C VAL A 120 5.22 -5.01 -12.52
N THR A 121 5.26 -3.93 -13.31
CA THR A 121 6.37 -2.98 -13.30
C THR A 121 5.90 -1.59 -12.84
N LEU A 122 6.65 -0.95 -11.96
CA LEU A 122 6.42 0.45 -11.56
C LEU A 122 6.80 1.38 -12.71
N LYS A 123 5.86 2.22 -13.17
CA LYS A 123 6.08 3.16 -14.29
C LYS A 123 7.20 4.16 -14.02
N ALA A 124 7.33 4.61 -12.77
CA ALA A 124 8.24 5.70 -12.40
C ALA A 124 9.71 5.28 -12.20
N GLY A 125 10.03 3.99 -12.16
CA GLY A 125 11.36 3.55 -11.71
C GLY A 125 11.80 2.15 -12.14
N ASN A 126 11.11 1.52 -13.11
CA ASN A 126 11.41 0.17 -13.60
C ASN A 126 11.51 -0.91 -12.51
N LEU A 127 10.91 -0.69 -11.33
CA LEU A 127 10.86 -1.71 -10.28
C LEU A 127 9.89 -2.79 -10.71
N VAL A 128 10.42 -4.00 -10.89
CA VAL A 128 9.62 -5.18 -11.23
C VAL A 128 9.24 -5.90 -9.94
N PHE A 129 7.95 -6.18 -9.80
CA PHE A 129 7.37 -6.95 -8.72
C PHE A 129 6.94 -8.30 -9.26
N HIS A 130 7.39 -9.37 -8.64
CA HIS A 130 7.09 -10.73 -9.08
C HIS A 130 6.00 -11.35 -8.22
N ARG A 131 5.08 -12.04 -8.89
CA ARG A 131 4.01 -12.78 -8.24
C ARG A 131 4.60 -13.91 -7.40
N ARG A 132 4.01 -14.16 -6.23
CA ARG A 132 4.34 -15.29 -5.35
C ARG A 132 3.12 -16.21 -5.18
N PRO A 133 3.31 -17.43 -4.64
CA PRO A 133 2.23 -18.41 -4.49
C PRO A 133 1.06 -17.95 -3.60
N ASP A 134 1.28 -16.94 -2.75
CA ASP A 134 0.26 -16.29 -1.91
C ASP A 134 -0.64 -15.31 -2.67
N GLY A 135 -0.38 -15.09 -3.97
CA GLY A 135 -1.15 -14.19 -4.83
C GLY A 135 -0.67 -12.73 -4.81
N TRP A 136 0.33 -12.39 -4.00
CA TRP A 136 0.88 -11.03 -3.91
C TRP A 136 2.08 -10.83 -4.83
N TYR A 137 2.34 -9.57 -5.17
CA TYR A 137 3.47 -9.15 -5.98
C TYR A 137 4.52 -8.49 -5.10
N TYR A 138 5.75 -9.01 -5.15
CA TYR A 138 6.84 -8.55 -4.30
C TYR A 138 8.00 -8.06 -5.13
N HIS A 139 8.56 -6.93 -4.74
CA HIS A 139 9.86 -6.48 -5.21
C HIS A 139 10.90 -6.80 -4.14
N SER A 140 11.80 -7.75 -4.43
CA SER A 140 13.02 -7.94 -3.64
C SER A 140 14.13 -7.08 -4.23
N GLY A 141 14.11 -5.78 -3.94
CA GLY A 141 15.33 -4.99 -4.02
C GLY A 141 16.26 -5.53 -2.95
N GLY A 142 17.46 -5.99 -3.32
CA GLY A 142 18.38 -6.65 -2.40
C GLY A 142 18.51 -5.92 -1.05
N GLY A 143 17.84 -6.45 -0.03
CA GLY A 143 18.15 -6.18 1.37
C GLY A 143 19.22 -7.16 1.83
N PRO A 144 20.03 -6.81 2.85
CA PRO A 144 21.29 -7.47 3.14
C PRO A 144 21.09 -8.96 3.46
N GLN A 145 21.96 -9.79 2.89
CA GLN A 145 22.24 -11.14 3.40
C GLN A 145 22.92 -11.05 4.76
#